data_AF-A0A0R1GZ69-F1
#
_entry.id   AF-A0A0R1GZ69-F1
#
_cell.length_a   1.000
_cell.length_b   1.000
_cell.length_c   1.000
_cell.angle_alpha   90.00
_cell.angle_beta   90.00
_cell.angle_gamma   90.00
#
_symmetry.space_group_name_H-M   'P 1'
#
loop_
_entity.id
_entity.type
_entity.pdbx_description
1 polymer ?
#
loop_
_entity_poly.entity_id
_entity_poly.type
_entity_poly.pdbx_seq_one_letter_code
_entity_poly.pdbx_strand_id
1 'polypeptide(L)'
;MTEVLTVIREFDVFGNAGQTPYGIDTPKINVQFVGISPAMAFDANNQPKLARTNERKLRDIEDGLRREFHDKMAALDGNDLAQNLQAIQDLITTFKSRLEQDLLSDNQLELESLTMNGEWLTYWQDNAPLAKTKAQQQENLPQDF
;
A
#
# COMPACT_ATOMS: atom_id res chain seq x y z
N MET A 1 0.88 -10.91 32.99
CA MET A 1 -0.16 -10.71 31.96
C MET A 1 0.56 -10.17 30.76
N THR A 2 0.47 -10.82 29.60
CA THR A 2 1.18 -10.37 28.41
C THR A 2 0.43 -9.19 27.80
N GLU A 3 1.10 -8.06 27.61
CA GLU A 3 0.51 -6.86 27.01
C GLU A 3 0.27 -7.08 25.51
N VAL A 4 -0.95 -6.79 25.07
CA VAL A 4 -1.36 -6.87 23.66
C VAL A 4 -1.26 -5.47 23.06
N LEU A 5 -0.54 -5.37 21.94
CA LEU A 5 -0.21 -4.12 21.27
C LEU A 5 -0.74 -4.15 19.84
N THR A 6 -1.04 -2.96 19.30
CA THR A 6 -1.47 -2.77 17.91
C THR A 6 -0.49 -1.86 17.19
N VAL A 7 -0.15 -2.19 15.95
CA VAL A 7 0.64 -1.33 15.06
C VAL A 7 0.02 -1.28 13.67
N ILE A 8 0.03 -0.11 13.06
CA ILE A 8 -0.43 0.12 11.68
C ILE A 8 0.79 0.39 10.81
N ARG A 9 0.84 -0.26 9.65
CA ARG A 9 1.90 -0.11 8.64
C ARG A 9 1.26 0.26 7.31
N GLU A 10 1.82 1.27 6.67
CA GLU A 10 1.39 1.74 5.36
C GLU A 10 2.43 1.32 4.32
N PHE A 11 1.96 0.73 3.22
CA PHE A 11 2.75 0.29 2.08
C PHE A 11 2.24 0.97 0.82
N ASP A 12 3.08 1.79 0.19
CA ASP A 12 2.76 2.38 -1.11
C ASP A 12 2.77 1.32 -2.21
N VAL A 13 1.64 1.22 -2.91
CA VAL A 13 1.44 0.34 -4.06
C VAL A 13 1.78 1.13 -5.30
N PHE A 14 2.98 0.89 -5.85
CA PHE A 14 3.46 1.67 -6.99
C PHE A 14 2.64 1.30 -8.23
N GLY A 15 2.19 2.31 -8.99
CA GLY A 15 1.71 2.21 -10.36
C GLY A 15 2.23 3.44 -11.08
N ASN A 16 3.38 3.32 -11.75
CA ASN A 16 4.15 4.50 -12.13
C ASN A 16 5.10 4.22 -13.31
N ALA A 17 4.57 3.87 -14.49
CA ALA A 17 5.34 4.08 -15.72
C ALA A 17 5.08 5.51 -16.21
N GLY A 18 5.86 6.49 -15.71
CA GLY A 18 6.06 7.81 -16.32
C GLY A 18 4.86 8.75 -16.50
N GLN A 19 3.63 8.36 -16.14
CA GLN A 19 2.40 9.09 -16.46
C GLN A 19 1.52 9.48 -15.28
N THR A 20 1.91 9.20 -14.03
CA THR A 20 1.06 9.54 -12.87
C THR A 20 0.91 11.06 -12.76
N PRO A 21 -0.32 11.60 -12.85
CA PRO A 21 -0.55 13.03 -12.68
C PRO A 21 0.00 13.52 -11.34
N TYR A 22 0.61 14.70 -11.35
CA TYR A 22 1.15 15.32 -10.17
C TYR A 22 0.05 15.59 -9.12
N GLY A 23 0.30 15.23 -7.86
CA GLY A 23 -0.62 15.47 -6.74
C GLY A 23 -1.72 14.42 -6.55
N ILE A 24 -1.59 13.24 -7.17
CA ILE A 24 -2.42 12.07 -6.88
C ILE A 24 -1.97 11.42 -5.56
N ASP A 25 -2.92 11.14 -4.68
CA ASP A 25 -2.70 10.26 -3.53
C ASP A 25 -2.48 8.84 -4.04
N THR A 26 -1.21 8.42 -4.12
CA THR A 26 -0.86 7.10 -4.65
C THR A 26 -1.58 6.00 -3.87
N PRO A 27 -2.00 4.92 -4.55
CA PRO A 27 -2.70 3.84 -3.88
C PRO A 27 -1.81 3.20 -2.82
N LYS A 28 -2.38 2.93 -1.64
CA LYS A 28 -1.66 2.32 -0.52
C LYS A 28 -2.43 1.16 0.07
N ILE A 29 -1.69 0.25 0.69
CA ILE A 29 -2.23 -0.81 1.54
C ILE A 29 -1.85 -0.49 2.97
N ASN A 30 -2.85 -0.44 3.84
CA ASN A 30 -2.68 -0.33 5.28
C ASN A 30 -2.85 -1.70 5.91
N VAL A 31 -1.90 -2.09 6.74
CA VAL A 31 -1.87 -3.37 7.44
C VAL A 31 -1.84 -3.11 8.93
N GLN A 32 -2.82 -3.63 9.64
CA GLN A 32 -2.94 -3.53 11.08
C GLN A 32 -2.59 -4.87 11.71
N PHE A 33 -1.55 -4.89 12.54
CA PHE A 33 -1.13 -6.06 13.28
C PHE A 33 -1.48 -5.92 14.76
N VAL A 34 -1.89 -7.04 15.36
CA VAL A 34 -2.05 -7.18 16.81
C VAL A 34 -1.07 -8.24 17.28
N GLY A 35 -0.37 -7.99 18.37
CA GLY A 35 0.63 -8.92 18.84
C GLY A 35 1.14 -8.63 20.24
N ILE A 36 2.04 -9.49 20.69
CA ILE A 36 2.65 -9.44 22.01
C ILE A 36 4.18 -9.43 21.90
N SER A 37 4.87 -9.15 23.00
CA SER A 37 6.30 -9.46 23.09
C SER A 37 6.53 -10.98 22.95
N PRO A 38 7.49 -11.46 22.13
CA PRO A 38 8.61 -10.74 21.52
C PRO A 38 8.40 -10.25 20.08
N ALA A 39 7.21 -10.43 19.50
CA ALA A 39 6.92 -10.02 18.12
C ALA A 39 6.76 -8.51 17.96
N MET A 40 6.46 -7.82 19.07
CA MET A 40 6.35 -6.37 19.20
C MET A 40 7.50 -5.79 20.02
N ALA A 41 7.77 -4.51 19.82
CA ALA A 41 8.73 -3.70 20.53
C ALA A 41 8.19 -2.27 20.71
N PHE A 42 8.96 -1.42 21.38
CA PHE A 42 8.68 0.01 21.47
C PHE A 42 9.81 0.80 20.79
N ASP A 43 9.45 1.92 20.18
CA ASP A 43 10.44 2.88 19.65
C ASP A 43 10.97 3.83 20.74
N ALA A 44 11.78 4.81 20.34
CA ALA A 44 12.35 5.79 21.26
C ALA A 44 11.31 6.70 21.93
N ASN A 45 10.11 6.81 21.37
CA ASN A 45 8.98 7.59 21.89
C ASN A 45 7.97 6.71 22.65
N ASN A 46 8.34 5.46 22.96
CA ASN A 46 7.49 4.48 23.60
C ASN A 46 6.21 4.16 22.80
N GLN A 47 6.27 4.28 21.46
CA GLN A 47 5.19 3.86 20.57
C GLN A 47 5.35 2.38 20.19
N PRO A 48 4.27 1.58 20.20
CA PRO A 48 4.33 0.20 19.75
C PRO A 48 4.77 0.09 18.30
N LYS A 49 5.64 -0.88 18.03
CA LYS A 49 6.05 -1.25 16.69
C LYS A 49 6.34 -2.73 16.58
N LEU A 50 6.45 -3.23 15.34
CA LEU A 50 6.97 -4.57 15.12
C LEU A 50 8.41 -4.69 15.65
N ALA A 51 8.74 -5.86 16.19
CA ALA A 51 10.13 -6.19 16.52
C ALA A 51 11.01 -6.13 15.26
N ARG A 52 12.28 -5.80 15.43
CA ARG A 52 13.22 -5.52 14.32
C ARG A 52 13.27 -6.63 13.26
N THR A 53 13.17 -7.90 13.67
CA THR A 53 13.14 -9.04 12.75
C THR A 53 11.88 -9.04 11.88
N ASN A 54 10.73 -8.74 12.48
CA ASN A 54 9.44 -8.65 11.78
C ASN A 54 9.37 -7.41 10.90
N GLU A 55 9.94 -6.27 11.31
CA GLU A 55 10.08 -5.08 10.45
C GLU A 55 10.88 -5.38 9.17
N ARG A 56 11.96 -6.16 9.29
CA ARG A 56 12.78 -6.56 8.13
C ARG A 56 12.02 -7.48 7.20
N LYS A 57 11.37 -8.52 7.75
CA LYS A 57 10.52 -9.44 6.98
C LYS A 57 9.42 -8.70 6.22
N LEU A 58 8.73 -7.78 6.89
CA LEU A 58 7.69 -6.97 6.25
C LEU A 58 8.27 -6.16 5.08
N ARG A 59 9.42 -5.51 5.27
CA ARG A 59 10.10 -4.78 4.19
C ARG A 59 10.49 -5.69 3.02
N ASP A 60 11.00 -6.88 3.29
CA ASP A 60 11.37 -7.84 2.24
C ASP A 60 10.13 -8.31 1.44
N ILE A 61 8.98 -8.47 2.10
CA ILE A 61 7.69 -8.75 1.47
C ILE A 61 7.25 -7.57 0.58
N GLU A 62 7.28 -6.35 1.12
CA GLU A 62 6.93 -5.10 0.40
C GLU A 62 7.79 -4.92 -0.86
N ASP A 63 9.11 -5.07 -0.74
CA ASP A 63 10.05 -4.96 -1.86
C ASP A 63 9.91 -6.12 -2.86
N GLY A 64 9.53 -7.30 -2.39
CA GLY A 64 9.18 -8.45 -3.24
C GLY A 64 7.94 -8.16 -4.10
N LEU A 65 6.86 -7.68 -3.47
CA LEU A 65 5.63 -7.32 -4.16
C LEU A 65 5.84 -6.18 -5.14
N ARG A 66 6.59 -5.14 -4.75
CA ARG A 66 6.87 -4.00 -5.63
C ARG A 66 7.53 -4.44 -6.92
N ARG A 67 8.46 -5.40 -6.86
CA ARG A 67 9.13 -5.94 -8.05
C ARG A 67 8.23 -6.85 -8.86
N GLU A 68 7.50 -7.76 -8.21
CA GLU A 68 6.63 -8.73 -8.88
C GLU A 68 5.47 -8.07 -9.63
N PHE A 69 4.89 -7.03 -9.03
CA PHE A 69 3.70 -6.35 -9.56
C PHE A 69 4.01 -5.06 -10.32
N HIS A 70 5.28 -4.68 -10.45
CA HIS A 70 5.67 -3.41 -11.09
C HIS A 70 5.00 -3.21 -12.45
N ASP A 71 5.20 -4.16 -13.37
CA ASP A 71 4.70 -4.06 -14.75
C ASP A 71 3.16 -4.11 -14.79
N LYS A 72 2.54 -4.98 -13.97
CA LYS A 72 1.08 -5.09 -13.87
C LYS A 72 0.43 -3.80 -13.39
N MET A 73 1.03 -3.18 -12.37
CA MET A 73 0.51 -1.94 -11.79
C MET A 73 0.83 -0.72 -12.67
N ALA A 74 1.94 -0.75 -13.41
CA ALA A 74 2.30 0.28 -14.39
C ALA A 74 1.41 0.24 -15.65
N ALA A 75 0.84 -0.92 -15.97
CA ALA A 75 -0.05 -1.12 -17.11
C ALA A 75 -1.53 -0.83 -16.81
N LEU A 76 -1.88 -0.40 -15.58
CA LEU A 76 -3.25 -0.04 -15.25
C LEU A 76 -3.69 1.18 -16.07
N ASP A 77 -4.79 1.05 -16.81
CA ASP A 77 -5.37 2.12 -17.62
C ASP A 77 -6.90 2.22 -17.46
N GLY A 78 -7.53 3.27 -17.98
CA GLY A 78 -8.99 3.42 -17.88
C GLY A 78 -9.81 2.51 -18.80
N ASN A 79 -9.18 1.65 -19.63
CA ASN A 79 -9.86 0.95 -20.73
C ASN A 79 -10.31 -0.46 -20.34
N ASP A 80 -9.59 -1.16 -19.47
CA ASP A 80 -9.93 -2.52 -19.04
C ASP A 80 -10.07 -2.64 -17.50
N LEU A 81 -11.25 -2.26 -17.01
CA LEU A 81 -11.60 -2.37 -15.59
C LEU A 81 -11.44 -3.79 -15.04
N ALA A 82 -11.78 -4.82 -15.82
CA ALA A 82 -11.72 -6.19 -15.35
C ALA A 82 -10.26 -6.65 -15.13
N GLN A 83 -9.38 -6.37 -16.09
CA GLN A 83 -7.96 -6.66 -15.98
C GLN A 83 -7.31 -5.93 -14.80
N ASN A 84 -7.67 -4.66 -14.60
CA ASN A 84 -7.15 -3.87 -13.50
C ASN A 84 -7.58 -4.39 -12.14
N LEU A 85 -8.86 -4.71 -11.96
CA LEU A 85 -9.36 -5.29 -10.71
C LEU A 85 -8.71 -6.64 -10.42
N GLN A 86 -8.45 -7.45 -11.45
CA GLN A 86 -7.71 -8.70 -11.31
C GLN A 86 -6.26 -8.47 -10.85
N ALA A 87 -5.55 -7.51 -11.42
CA ALA A 87 -4.18 -7.19 -11.01
C ALA A 87 -4.11 -6.72 -9.53
N ILE A 88 -5.08 -5.91 -9.12
CA ILE A 88 -5.22 -5.44 -7.73
C ILE A 88 -5.55 -6.61 -6.80
N GLN A 89 -6.47 -7.50 -7.19
CA GLN A 89 -6.81 -8.68 -6.41
C GLN A 89 -5.61 -9.63 -6.25
N ASP A 90 -4.86 -9.88 -7.32
CA ASP A 90 -3.65 -10.70 -7.29
C ASP A 90 -2.62 -10.12 -6.30
N LEU A 91 -2.42 -8.80 -6.33
CA LEU A 91 -1.50 -8.09 -5.43
C LEU A 91 -1.88 -8.31 -3.97
N ILE A 92 -3.14 -8.02 -3.60
CA ILE A 92 -3.61 -8.13 -2.21
C ILE A 92 -3.55 -9.57 -1.74
N THR A 93 -3.96 -10.52 -2.58
CA THR A 93 -3.99 -11.95 -2.25
C THR A 93 -2.56 -12.45 -2.02
N THR A 94 -1.62 -12.04 -2.88
CA THR A 94 -0.20 -12.39 -2.74
C THR A 94 0.39 -11.75 -1.49
N PHE A 95 0.05 -10.49 -1.20
CA PHE A 95 0.52 -9.83 0.01
C PHE A 95 0.04 -10.54 1.27
N LYS A 96 -1.28 -10.79 1.38
CA LYS A 96 -1.87 -11.54 2.50
C LYS A 96 -1.22 -12.91 2.67
N SER A 97 -1.04 -13.65 1.58
CA SER A 97 -0.40 -14.96 1.61
C SER A 97 1.04 -14.90 2.15
N ARG A 98 1.83 -13.91 1.73
CA ARG A 98 3.21 -13.73 2.21
C ARG A 98 3.25 -13.31 3.68
N LEU A 99 2.33 -12.45 4.11
CA LEU A 99 2.20 -12.12 5.54
C LEU A 99 1.93 -13.39 6.36
N GLU A 100 0.96 -14.20 5.95
CA GLU A 100 0.59 -15.45 6.64
C GLU A 100 1.72 -16.48 6.67
N GLN A 101 2.52 -16.58 5.61
CA GLN A 101 3.62 -17.56 5.50
C GLN A 101 4.90 -17.11 6.19
N ASP A 102 5.27 -15.84 6.04
CA ASP A 102 6.62 -15.37 6.37
C ASP A 102 6.67 -14.49 7.62
N LEU A 103 5.56 -13.83 7.99
CA LEU A 103 5.53 -12.80 9.05
C LEU A 103 4.70 -13.21 10.27
N LEU A 104 3.46 -13.66 10.06
CA LEU A 104 2.54 -13.97 11.15
C LEU A 104 3.02 -15.18 11.96
N SER A 105 2.67 -15.19 13.25
CA SER A 105 3.03 -16.27 14.15
C SER A 105 1.93 -16.53 15.18
N ASP A 106 1.55 -17.79 15.30
CA ASP A 106 0.47 -18.24 16.18
C ASP A 106 0.67 -17.73 17.61
N ASN A 107 -0.38 -17.09 18.15
CA ASN A 107 -0.44 -16.52 19.50
C ASN A 107 0.62 -15.44 19.79
N GLN A 108 1.29 -14.89 18.77
CA GLN A 108 2.35 -13.89 18.93
C GLN A 108 2.13 -12.66 18.05
N LEU A 109 1.75 -12.85 16.79
CA LEU A 109 1.52 -11.78 15.84
C LEU A 109 0.45 -12.19 14.83
N GLU A 110 -0.65 -11.44 14.82
CA GLU A 110 -1.82 -11.70 13.98
C GLU A 110 -2.12 -10.49 13.09
N LEU A 111 -2.70 -10.77 11.92
CA LEU A 111 -3.23 -9.75 11.03
C LEU A 111 -4.67 -9.44 11.47
N GLU A 112 -4.89 -8.21 11.96
CA GLU A 112 -6.23 -7.77 12.37
C GLU A 112 -7.02 -7.23 11.18
N SER A 113 -6.40 -6.39 10.35
CA SER A 113 -7.04 -5.88 9.16
C SER A 113 -6.05 -5.52 8.06
N LEU A 114 -6.54 -5.59 6.81
CA LEU A 114 -5.86 -5.10 5.62
C LEU A 114 -6.86 -4.21 4.87
N THR A 115 -6.50 -2.94 4.67
CA THR A 115 -7.35 -1.97 3.97
C THR A 115 -6.59 -1.25 2.88
N MET A 116 -7.31 -0.68 1.92
CA MET A 116 -6.75 0.00 0.77
C MET A 116 -7.34 1.40 0.66
N ASN A 117 -6.50 2.36 0.34
CA ASN A 117 -6.89 3.76 0.16
C ASN A 117 -6.07 4.39 -0.99
N GLY A 118 -6.34 5.67 -1.26
CA GLY A 118 -5.73 6.41 -2.36
C GLY A 118 -6.51 6.30 -3.67
N GLU A 119 -5.96 6.92 -4.70
CA GLU A 119 -6.54 6.98 -6.04
C GLU A 119 -6.02 5.83 -6.91
N TRP A 120 -6.93 5.06 -7.49
CA TRP A 120 -6.61 3.93 -8.37
C TRP A 120 -6.85 4.33 -9.83
N LEU A 121 -5.80 4.26 -10.65
CA LEU A 121 -5.86 4.62 -12.09
C LEU A 121 -6.89 3.81 -12.87
N THR A 122 -7.29 2.65 -12.35
CA THR A 122 -8.41 1.83 -12.82
C THR A 122 -9.71 2.60 -13.10
N TYR A 123 -9.97 3.67 -12.35
CA TYR A 123 -11.16 4.50 -12.49
C TYR A 123 -10.86 5.88 -13.08
N TRP A 124 -9.62 6.12 -13.47
CA TRP A 124 -9.20 7.39 -14.02
C TRP A 124 -9.65 7.53 -15.47
N GLN A 125 -10.40 8.59 -15.76
CA GLN A 125 -10.86 8.93 -17.10
C GLN A 125 -10.17 10.20 -17.55
N ASP A 126 -9.02 10.09 -18.21
CA ASP A 126 -8.27 11.24 -18.76
C ASP A 126 -9.13 12.15 -19.65
N ASN A 127 -10.14 11.57 -20.29
CA ASN A 127 -11.05 12.29 -21.17
C ASN A 127 -12.29 12.90 -20.50
N ALA A 128 -12.48 12.68 -19.19
CA ALA A 128 -13.60 13.28 -18.48
C ALA A 128 -13.46 14.82 -18.47
N PRO A 129 -14.50 15.59 -18.86
CA PRO A 129 -14.39 17.04 -18.98
C PRO A 129 -13.88 17.72 -17.70
N LEU A 130 -14.35 17.27 -16.53
CA LEU A 130 -13.94 17.81 -15.24
C LEU A 130 -12.51 17.44 -14.85
N ALA A 131 -12.03 16.25 -15.23
CA ALA A 131 -10.63 15.87 -15.02
C ALA A 131 -9.69 16.74 -15.87
N LYS A 132 -10.05 17.01 -17.14
CA LYS A 132 -9.32 17.95 -18.00
C LYS A 132 -9.33 19.38 -17.45
N THR A 133 -10.48 19.86 -16.97
CA THR A 133 -10.57 21.19 -16.36
C THR A 133 -9.73 21.30 -15.09
N LYS A 134 -9.73 20.27 -14.22
CA LYS A 134 -8.86 20.22 -13.04
C LYS A 134 -7.37 20.28 -13.44
N ALA A 135 -6.95 19.46 -14.40
CA ALA A 135 -5.57 19.44 -14.89
C ALA A 135 -5.16 20.80 -15.49
N GLN A 136 -6.01 21.41 -16.33
CA GLN A 136 -5.77 22.74 -16.91
C GLN A 136 -5.73 23.85 -15.85
N GLN A 137 -6.58 23.81 -14.82
CA GLN A 137 -6.52 24.77 -13.72
C GLN A 137 -5.19 24.66 -12.96
N GLN A 138 -4.65 23.45 -12.85
CA GLN A 138 -3.44 23.15 -12.12
C GLN A 138 -2.17 23.51 -12.90
N GLU A 139 -2.16 23.37 -14.24
CA GLU A 139 -1.10 23.90 -15.12
C GLU A 139 -1.04 25.44 -15.11
N ASN A 140 -2.17 26.09 -14.86
CA ASN A 140 -2.30 27.55 -14.81
C ASN A 140 -2.15 28.13 -13.40
N LEU A 141 -1.88 27.31 -12.38
CA LEU A 141 -1.48 27.83 -11.07
C LEU A 141 -0.12 28.54 -11.22
N PRO A 142 0.05 29.75 -10.67
CA PRO A 142 1.34 30.40 -10.67
C PRO A 142 2.36 29.48 -10.00
N GLN A 143 3.47 29.19 -10.70
CA GLN A 143 4.62 28.56 -10.08
C GLN A 143 5.33 29.61 -9.22
N ASP A 144 4.73 29.93 -8.07
CA ASP A 144 5.40 30.71 -7.04
C ASP A 144 6.23 29.78 -6.16
N PHE A 145 7.49 30.19 -6.01
CA PHE A 145 8.60 29.58 -5.27
C PHE A 145 8.37 29.49 -3.77
#